data_AF-A0A2S4ZPI0-F1
#
_entry.id   AF-A0A2S4ZPI0-F1
#
_cell.length_a   1.000
_cell.length_b   1.000
_cell.length_c   1.000
_cell.angle_alpha   90.00
_cell.angle_beta   90.00
_cell.angle_gamma   90.00
#
_symmetry.space_group_name_H-M   'P 1'
#
loop_
_entity.id
_entity.type
_entity.pdbx_description
1 polymer ?
#
loop_
_entity_poly.entity_id
_entity_poly.type
_entity_poly.pdbx_seq_one_letter_code
_entity_poly.pdbx_strand_id
1 'polypeptide(L)'
;MKVTVSPPVAKGDGTHTFSVTYENGTDAEVLPGGPSLEDSVSEIGPAALVVRPGRSFDDYVTDYDLDWLNDQAAASDLVPPLAEGEKRAVPVHVKPTRAGVPVTVEVAVPDTGYRATAYFQLTVG
;
A
#
# COMPACT_ATOMS: atom_id res chain seq x y z
N MET A 1 -6.01 13.33 6.04
CA MET A 1 -4.72 12.67 5.78
C MET A 1 -4.35 12.76 4.30
N LYS A 2 -3.06 12.90 3.96
CA LYS A 2 -2.56 12.86 2.57
C LYS A 2 -1.75 11.59 2.34
N VAL A 3 -1.98 10.93 1.21
CA VAL A 3 -1.28 9.70 0.81
C VAL A 3 -0.60 9.93 -0.54
N THR A 4 0.62 9.43 -0.71
CA THR A 4 1.36 9.52 -1.97
C THR A 4 2.11 8.23 -2.24
N VAL A 5 2.01 7.71 -3.46
CA VAL A 5 2.73 6.52 -3.90
C VAL A 5 3.80 6.94 -4.90
N SER A 6 5.06 6.57 -4.64
CA SER A 6 6.14 6.86 -5.59
C SER A 6 6.06 5.97 -6.83
N PRO A 7 6.64 6.39 -7.96
CA PRO A 7 6.83 5.48 -9.10
C PRO A 7 7.65 4.24 -8.69
N PRO A 8 7.38 3.07 -9.29
CA PRO A 8 8.16 1.86 -9.05
C PRO A 8 9.55 1.96 -9.68
N VAL A 9 10.56 1.47 -8.96
CA VAL A 9 11.97 1.40 -9.38
C VAL A 9 12.41 -0.05 -9.44
N ALA A 10 12.92 -0.51 -10.59
CA ALA A 10 13.44 -1.87 -10.74
C ALA A 10 14.78 -2.07 -10.02
N LYS A 11 15.00 -3.25 -9.42
CA LYS A 11 16.22 -3.61 -8.68
C LYS A 11 17.16 -4.59 -9.40
N GLY A 12 16.81 -5.05 -10.60
CA GLY A 12 17.67 -5.86 -11.48
C GLY A 12 17.48 -7.39 -11.35
N ASP A 13 16.80 -7.85 -10.32
CA ASP A 13 16.44 -9.25 -10.02
C ASP A 13 14.96 -9.57 -10.32
N GLY A 14 14.30 -8.67 -11.07
CA GLY A 14 12.86 -8.67 -11.29
C GLY A 14 12.05 -8.05 -10.15
N THR A 15 12.69 -7.63 -9.06
CA THR A 15 12.02 -6.92 -7.96
C THR A 15 11.82 -5.45 -8.31
N HIS A 16 10.67 -4.91 -7.92
CA HIS A 16 10.36 -3.49 -7.98
C HIS A 16 10.16 -2.94 -6.57
N THR A 17 10.66 -1.73 -6.33
CA THR A 17 10.42 -1.00 -5.08
C THR A 17 9.62 0.26 -5.33
N PHE A 18 8.71 0.58 -4.44
CA PHE A 18 8.10 1.90 -4.33
C PHE A 18 7.86 2.22 -2.86
N SER A 19 7.41 3.43 -2.56
CA SER A 19 7.05 3.84 -1.20
C SER A 19 5.65 4.40 -1.16
N VAL A 20 4.90 4.01 -0.11
CA VAL A 20 3.61 4.60 0.23
C VAL A 20 3.84 5.55 1.40
N THR A 21 3.54 6.83 1.17
CA THR A 21 3.84 7.90 2.10
C THR A 21 2.56 8.45 2.69
N TYR A 22 2.49 8.46 4.01
CA TYR A 22 1.37 8.96 4.81
C TYR A 22 1.80 10.27 5.47
N GLU A 23 0.98 11.29 5.35
CA GLU A 23 1.18 12.59 5.99
C GLU A 23 -0.08 12.96 6.77
N ASN A 24 0.07 13.04 8.09
CA ASN A 24 -1.04 13.37 8.98
C ASN A 24 -1.24 14.88 9.06
N GLY A 25 -2.11 15.40 8.21
CA GLY A 25 -2.58 16.79 8.28
C GLY A 25 -3.85 16.99 9.12
N THR A 26 -4.16 16.08 10.05
CA THR A 26 -5.32 16.20 10.95
C THR A 26 -4.87 16.66 12.34
N ASP A 27 -5.76 17.28 13.12
CA ASP A 27 -5.49 17.76 14.48
C ASP A 27 -5.48 16.63 15.54
N ALA A 28 -5.34 15.37 15.11
CA ALA A 28 -5.36 14.20 15.98
C ALA A 28 -4.35 13.15 15.51
N GLU A 29 -3.97 12.26 16.42
CA GLU A 29 -3.21 11.07 16.09
C GLU A 29 -4.04 10.12 15.21
N VAL A 30 -3.41 9.54 14.20
CA VAL A 30 -4.06 8.58 13.30
C VAL A 30 -3.32 7.24 13.29
N LEU A 31 -4.07 6.16 13.03
CA LEU A 31 -3.54 4.81 12.88
C LEU A 31 -3.55 4.43 11.39
N PRO A 32 -2.48 4.75 10.63
CA PRO A 32 -2.45 4.50 9.18
C PRO A 32 -2.47 3.00 8.85
N GLY A 33 -1.99 2.12 9.74
CA GLY A 33 -2.09 0.67 9.63
C GLY A 33 -3.34 0.06 10.28
N GLY A 34 -4.29 0.87 10.75
CA GLY A 34 -5.38 0.34 11.57
C GLY A 34 -4.92 -0.16 12.95
N PRO A 35 -5.73 -0.96 13.66
CA PRO A 35 -5.50 -1.27 15.07
C PRO A 35 -4.49 -2.40 15.32
N SER A 36 -4.13 -3.19 14.30
CA SER A 36 -3.26 -4.35 14.45
C SER A 36 -2.41 -4.62 13.21
N LEU A 37 -1.41 -5.50 13.35
CA LEU A 37 -0.59 -5.98 12.22
C LEU A 37 -1.44 -6.68 11.16
N GLU A 38 -2.45 -7.44 11.57
CA GLU A 38 -3.34 -8.21 10.67
C GLU A 38 -4.26 -7.28 9.86
N ASP A 39 -4.60 -6.12 10.41
CA ASP A 39 -5.41 -5.10 9.73
C ASP A 39 -4.55 -4.15 8.86
N SER A 40 -3.23 -4.20 8.98
CA SER A 40 -2.32 -3.22 8.36
C SER A 40 -2.12 -3.43 6.88
N VAL A 41 -1.88 -4.66 6.46
CA VAL A 41 -1.53 -4.97 5.06
C VAL A 41 -2.27 -6.19 4.52
N SER A 42 -2.51 -6.22 3.22
CA SER A 42 -3.01 -7.41 2.53
C SER A 42 -2.64 -7.42 1.06
N GLU A 43 -2.55 -8.62 0.47
CA GLU A 43 -2.41 -8.81 -0.97
C GLU A 43 -3.74 -9.08 -1.68
N ILE A 44 -4.79 -9.42 -0.92
CA ILE A 44 -6.04 -9.98 -1.49
C ILE A 44 -7.32 -9.52 -0.78
N GLY A 45 -7.22 -8.99 0.43
CA GLY A 45 -8.35 -8.73 1.31
C GLY A 45 -8.36 -7.31 1.87
N PRO A 46 -9.42 -6.95 2.61
CA PRO A 46 -9.54 -5.64 3.23
C PRO A 46 -8.46 -5.46 4.30
N ALA A 47 -7.62 -4.44 4.11
CA ALA A 47 -6.64 -3.96 5.07
C ALA A 47 -6.40 -2.46 4.87
N ALA A 48 -5.63 -1.83 5.77
CA ALA A 48 -5.31 -0.41 5.66
C ALA A 48 -4.49 -0.09 4.40
N LEU A 49 -3.54 -0.97 4.04
CA LEU A 49 -2.78 -0.93 2.80
C LEU A 49 -2.93 -2.26 2.05
N VAL A 50 -3.56 -2.23 0.88
CA VAL A 50 -3.62 -3.40 0.00
C VAL A 50 -2.69 -3.20 -1.19
N VAL A 51 -1.86 -4.19 -1.50
CA VAL A 51 -1.01 -4.18 -2.70
C VAL A 51 -1.27 -5.47 -3.47
N ARG A 52 -1.92 -5.35 -4.62
CA ARG A 52 -2.40 -6.51 -5.38
C ARG A 52 -2.12 -6.40 -6.87
N PRO A 53 -1.99 -7.52 -7.59
CA PRO A 53 -1.96 -7.49 -9.04
C PRO A 53 -3.35 -7.11 -9.60
N GLY A 54 -3.34 -6.63 -10.84
CA GLY A 54 -4.55 -6.20 -11.55
C GLY A 54 -4.82 -4.71 -11.45
N ARG A 55 -5.88 -4.28 -12.13
CA ARG A 55 -6.36 -2.90 -12.14
C ARG A 55 -7.33 -2.65 -10.98
N SER A 56 -7.54 -1.37 -10.70
CA SER A 56 -8.55 -0.94 -9.75
C SER A 56 -9.92 -1.46 -10.21
N PHE A 57 -10.73 -1.97 -9.27
CA PHE A 57 -12.06 -2.53 -9.54
C PHE A 57 -12.11 -3.83 -10.37
N ASP A 58 -10.99 -4.48 -10.64
CA ASP A 58 -11.03 -5.86 -11.13
C ASP A 58 -11.56 -6.78 -10.00
N ASP A 59 -12.68 -7.47 -10.24
CA ASP A 59 -13.35 -8.30 -9.22
C ASP A 59 -12.56 -9.56 -8.85
N TYR A 60 -11.75 -10.09 -9.77
CA TYR A 60 -10.76 -11.15 -9.52
C TYR A 60 -9.88 -11.33 -10.77
N VAL A 61 -8.55 -11.22 -10.64
CA VAL A 61 -7.63 -11.51 -11.76
C VAL A 61 -6.72 -12.67 -11.41
N THR A 62 -6.89 -13.81 -12.08
CA THR A 62 -6.04 -15.00 -11.95
C THR A 62 -4.86 -15.00 -12.92
N ASP A 63 -4.82 -14.06 -13.86
CA ASP A 63 -3.79 -14.00 -14.91
C ASP A 63 -2.48 -13.32 -14.46
N TYR A 64 -2.46 -12.81 -13.24
CA TYR A 64 -1.34 -12.05 -12.68
C TYR A 64 -1.07 -12.52 -11.26
N ASP A 65 0.20 -12.76 -10.98
CA ASP A 65 0.70 -13.04 -9.64
C ASP A 65 1.72 -11.96 -9.27
N LEU A 66 1.74 -11.59 -8.00
CA LEU A 66 2.61 -10.58 -7.43
C LEU A 66 3.01 -11.06 -6.04
N ASP A 67 4.31 -11.23 -5.81
CA ASP A 67 4.82 -11.51 -4.47
C ASP A 67 5.14 -10.19 -3.76
N TRP A 68 4.49 -9.89 -2.63
CA TRP A 68 4.90 -8.81 -1.74
C TRP A 68 5.99 -9.32 -0.78
N LEU A 69 7.25 -8.98 -1.10
CA LEU A 69 8.44 -9.53 -0.45
C LEU A 69 8.73 -8.98 0.96
N ASN A 70 8.05 -7.92 1.38
CA ASN A 70 8.32 -7.22 2.64
C ASN A 70 7.03 -6.78 3.36
N ASP A 71 5.93 -7.49 3.16
CA ASP A 71 4.61 -7.25 3.75
C ASP A 71 4.68 -7.10 5.29
N GLN A 72 5.36 -8.02 5.98
CA GLN A 72 5.48 -8.00 7.44
C GLN A 72 6.25 -6.77 7.96
N ALA A 73 7.29 -6.34 7.22
CA ALA A 73 8.03 -5.13 7.56
C ALA A 73 7.17 -3.88 7.30
N ALA A 74 6.43 -3.85 6.18
CA ALA A 74 5.52 -2.75 5.87
C ALA A 74 4.38 -2.63 6.90
N ALA A 75 3.81 -3.75 7.35
CA ALA A 75 2.84 -3.79 8.44
C ALA A 75 3.43 -3.24 9.75
N SER A 76 4.63 -3.67 10.10
CA SER A 76 5.32 -3.22 11.32
C SER A 76 5.59 -1.70 11.31
N ASP A 77 5.88 -1.12 10.14
CA ASP A 77 6.04 0.33 9.98
C ASP A 77 4.70 1.07 10.05
N LEU A 78 3.59 0.43 9.67
CA LEU A 78 2.26 1.04 9.61
C LEU A 78 1.51 1.04 10.95
N VAL A 79 1.77 0.06 11.82
CA VAL A 79 1.07 -0.07 13.11
C VAL A 79 1.27 1.10 14.07
N PRO A 80 2.48 1.68 14.24
CA PRO A 80 2.65 2.77 15.17
C PRO A 80 1.75 3.95 14.80
N PRO A 81 1.16 4.65 15.79
CA PRO A 81 0.42 5.86 15.49
C PRO A 81 1.27 6.90 14.77
N LEU A 82 0.62 7.76 14.00
CA LEU A 82 1.23 8.89 13.33
C LEU A 82 0.68 10.18 13.96
N ALA A 83 1.54 10.93 14.65
CA ALA A 83 1.13 12.16 15.33
C ALA A 83 0.76 13.26 14.33
N GLU A 84 0.11 14.32 14.82
CA GLU A 84 -0.22 15.51 14.02
C GLU A 84 1.04 16.07 13.35
N GLY A 85 0.93 16.37 12.05
CA GLY A 85 2.01 16.95 11.24
C GLY A 85 3.11 15.96 10.86
N GLU A 86 3.08 14.72 11.38
CA GLU A 86 4.10 13.73 11.06
C GLU A 86 3.88 13.06 9.71
N LYS A 87 4.99 12.50 9.22
CA LYS A 87 5.05 11.81 7.93
C LYS A 87 5.76 10.49 8.10
N ARG A 88 5.21 9.44 7.48
CA ARG A 88 5.84 8.12 7.41
C ARG A 88 5.85 7.60 5.98
N ALA A 89 7.03 7.17 5.53
CA ALA A 89 7.19 6.49 4.25
C ALA A 89 7.38 5.00 4.51
N VAL A 90 6.50 4.19 3.94
CA VAL A 90 6.50 2.73 4.08
C VAL A 90 7.04 2.13 2.79
N PRO A 91 8.20 1.45 2.82
CA PRO A 91 8.75 0.82 1.64
C PRO A 91 7.94 -0.42 1.26
N VAL A 92 7.74 -0.61 -0.04
CA VAL A 92 7.07 -1.78 -0.61
C VAL A 92 7.99 -2.41 -1.66
N HIS A 93 8.21 -3.71 -1.54
CA HIS A 93 9.01 -4.53 -2.44
C HIS A 93 8.10 -5.60 -3.02
N VAL A 94 7.95 -5.57 -4.34
CA VAL A 94 7.10 -6.52 -5.05
C VAL A 94 7.87 -7.20 -6.16
N LYS A 95 7.50 -8.44 -6.45
CA LYS A 95 8.03 -9.19 -7.58
C LYS A 95 6.88 -9.73 -8.44
N PRO A 96 6.64 -9.15 -9.64
CA PRO A 96 5.63 -9.68 -10.54
C PRO A 96 6.14 -10.95 -11.23
N THR A 97 5.24 -11.88 -11.56
CA THR A 97 5.61 -13.10 -12.30
C THR A 97 5.96 -12.85 -13.77
N ARG A 98 5.54 -11.72 -14.33
CA ARG A 98 5.88 -11.28 -15.70
C ARG A 98 6.00 -9.76 -15.77
N ALA A 99 6.70 -9.25 -16.79
CA ALA A 99 6.81 -7.81 -17.01
C ALA A 99 5.48 -7.20 -17.49
N GLY A 100 5.26 -5.91 -17.21
CA GLY A 100 4.07 -5.17 -17.60
C GLY A 100 2.81 -5.48 -16.78
N VAL A 101 2.94 -6.12 -15.61
CA VAL A 101 1.79 -6.43 -14.74
C VAL A 101 1.25 -5.13 -14.12
N PRO A 102 -0.05 -4.84 -14.25
CA PRO A 102 -0.66 -3.76 -13.50
C PRO A 102 -0.69 -4.14 -12.01
N VAL A 103 -0.33 -3.18 -11.15
CA VAL A 103 -0.39 -3.31 -9.69
C VAL A 103 -1.27 -2.20 -9.15
N THR A 104 -2.22 -2.57 -8.32
CA THR A 104 -3.09 -1.64 -7.61
C THR A 104 -2.66 -1.54 -6.16
N VAL A 105 -2.45 -0.31 -5.69
CA VAL A 105 -2.25 0.03 -4.29
C VAL A 105 -3.52 0.68 -3.78
N GLU A 106 -4.18 0.06 -2.81
CA GLU A 106 -5.39 0.56 -2.17
C GLU A 106 -5.05 1.02 -0.76
N VAL A 107 -5.49 2.22 -0.40
CA VAL A 107 -5.24 2.78 0.93
C VAL A 107 -6.57 3.19 1.56
N ALA A 108 -6.94 2.49 2.63
CA ALA A 108 -8.11 2.86 3.42
C ALA A 108 -7.73 4.05 4.30
N VAL A 109 -8.26 5.23 3.97
CA VAL A 109 -7.97 6.45 4.73
C VAL A 109 -8.75 6.41 6.06
N PRO A 110 -8.08 6.46 7.22
CA PRO A 110 -8.75 6.54 8.51
C PRO A 110 -9.24 7.98 8.69
N ASP A 111 -10.47 8.26 8.25
CA ASP A 111 -11.16 9.52 8.50
C ASP A 111 -12.54 9.25 9.10
N THR A 112 -12.94 10.09 10.06
CA THR A 112 -14.18 9.93 10.85
C THR A 112 -15.44 10.29 10.08
N GLY A 113 -15.34 10.85 8.87
CA GLY A 113 -16.49 11.29 8.06
C GLY A 113 -16.70 10.57 6.73
N TYR A 114 -15.68 9.89 6.19
CA TYR A 114 -15.76 9.29 4.84
C TYR A 114 -14.82 8.09 4.67
N ARG A 115 -15.37 6.92 4.34
CA ARG A 115 -14.59 5.71 3.95
C ARG A 115 -14.17 5.77 2.48
N ALA A 116 -13.41 6.78 2.07
CA ALA A 116 -12.85 6.80 0.72
C ALA A 116 -11.55 5.97 0.70
N THR A 117 -11.58 4.79 0.10
CA THR A 117 -10.36 4.09 -0.30
C THR A 117 -9.72 4.84 -1.45
N ALA A 118 -8.45 5.20 -1.31
CA ALA A 118 -7.66 5.78 -2.40
C ALA A 118 -7.02 4.65 -3.22
N TYR A 119 -7.16 4.71 -4.54
CA TYR A 119 -6.59 3.74 -5.47
C TYR A 119 -5.45 4.38 -6.27
N PHE A 120 -4.29 3.73 -6.28
CA PHE A 120 -3.14 4.12 -7.09
C PHE A 120 -2.77 2.96 -8.00
N GLN A 121 -2.68 3.23 -9.30
CA GLN A 121 -2.32 2.21 -10.28
C GLN A 121 -0.88 2.41 -10.74
N LEU A 122 -0.09 1.33 -10.66
CA LEU A 122 1.29 1.24 -11.08
C LEU A 122 1.43 0.19 -12.18
N THR A 123 2.46 0.33 -13.00
CA THR A 123 2.91 -0.74 -13.92
C THR A 123 4.29 -1.16 -13.49
N VAL A 124 4.47 -2.46 -13.24
CA VAL A 124 5.77 -3.04 -12.91
C VAL A 124 6.25 -3.94 -14.06
N GLY A 125 7.52 -3.82 -14.41
CA GLY A 125 8.17 -4.53 -15.52
C GLY A 125 8.22 -3.75 -16.83
#